data_AF-A0A835HGU9-F1
#
_entry.id   AF-A0A835HGU9-F1
#
_cell.length_a   1.000
_cell.length_b   1.000
_cell.length_c   1.000
_cell.angle_alpha   90.00
_cell.angle_beta   90.00
_cell.angle_gamma   90.00
#
_symmetry.space_group_name_H-M   'P 1'
#
loop_
_entity.id
_entity.type
_entity.pdbx_description
1 polymer ?
#
loop_
_entity_poly.entity_id
_entity_poly.type
_entity_poly.pdbx_seq_one_letter_code
_entity_poly.pdbx_strand_id
1 'polypeptide(L)'
;MYDPSFLVRSISSKSASKKSFTVTYLVGACGLSQVDAISASKKVQFKNSTGPNSVLALLRSHGFRDIHIAQIIQKTPKLLICNAEKTLKPKIEFFRSFGLSGPDLADIVYADPYIFEASLEKQIIPTIVYLKAVLHLTNSDVMSLLTRSPSLFNRKPHYDLPPDMSFLLKERSNSIGREMTWGRQQTFNTTINIVQGVRLWFLPGVLEIPIMLTPEPGADVDLKNDGGHSALHYAASKG
;
A
#
# COMPACT_ATOMS: atom_id res chain seq x y z
N MET A 1 -50.94 13.08 59.72
CA MET A 1 -51.23 12.84 58.29
C MET A 1 -50.25 13.67 57.48
N TYR A 2 -49.23 13.04 56.91
CA TYR A 2 -48.24 13.66 56.01
C TYR A 2 -48.26 12.83 54.73
N ASP A 3 -48.51 13.49 53.59
CA ASP A 3 -48.63 12.93 52.25
C ASP A 3 -47.24 12.72 51.63
N PRO A 4 -46.84 11.48 51.24
CA PRO A 4 -45.55 11.21 50.64
C PRO A 4 -45.65 11.12 49.11
N SER A 5 -45.82 12.26 48.44
CA SER A 5 -45.59 12.36 46.99
C SER A 5 -44.09 12.48 46.69
N PHE A 6 -43.36 11.37 46.87
CA PHE A 6 -41.97 11.24 46.44
C PHE A 6 -41.90 11.07 44.91
N LEU A 7 -41.58 12.18 44.25
CA LEU A 7 -40.74 12.32 43.06
C LEU A 7 -40.55 11.04 42.21
N VAL A 8 -41.40 10.86 41.20
CA VAL A 8 -41.03 10.12 40.00
C VAL A 8 -39.89 10.88 39.34
N ARG A 9 -38.66 10.45 39.60
CA ARG A 9 -37.47 10.91 38.89
C ARG A 9 -37.58 10.43 37.46
N SER A 10 -38.13 11.27 36.61
CA SER A 10 -38.13 11.10 35.15
C SER A 10 -36.70 10.80 34.71
N ILE A 11 -36.44 9.54 34.35
CA ILE A 11 -35.23 9.16 33.63
C ILE A 11 -35.42 9.75 32.24
N SER A 12 -35.04 11.02 32.10
CA SER A 12 -34.84 11.66 30.81
C SER A 12 -33.78 10.84 30.10
N SER A 13 -34.23 9.98 29.19
CA SER A 13 -33.39 9.22 28.28
C SER A 13 -32.62 10.21 27.41
N LYS A 14 -31.43 10.59 27.88
CA LYS A 14 -30.51 11.49 27.19
C LYS A 14 -30.07 10.85 25.86
N SER A 15 -30.40 11.57 24.80
CA SER A 15 -29.83 11.57 23.45
C SER A 15 -29.91 10.28 22.62
N ALA A 16 -30.98 10.15 21.85
CA ALA A 16 -30.84 9.64 20.48
C ALA A 16 -29.90 10.61 19.73
N SER A 17 -28.60 10.29 19.65
CA SER A 17 -27.61 11.16 19.03
C SER A 17 -27.94 11.30 17.54
N LYS A 18 -28.06 12.54 17.05
CA LYS A 18 -28.16 12.82 15.62
C LYS A 18 -26.91 12.24 14.95
N LYS A 19 -27.03 11.09 14.27
CA LYS A 19 -25.92 10.52 13.50
C LYS A 19 -25.50 11.55 12.45
N SER A 20 -24.23 11.97 12.50
CA SER A 20 -23.69 12.97 11.56
C SER A 20 -23.83 12.45 10.12
N PHE A 21 -24.31 13.30 9.21
CA PHE A 21 -24.39 12.98 7.78
C PHE A 21 -23.07 12.41 7.25
N THR A 22 -21.95 13.03 7.63
CA THR A 22 -20.60 12.59 7.27
C THR A 22 -20.33 11.16 7.73
N VAL A 23 -20.74 10.78 8.94
CA VAL A 23 -20.55 9.42 9.45
C VAL A 23 -21.35 8.42 8.63
N THR A 24 -22.63 8.71 8.37
CA THR A 24 -23.48 7.84 7.53
C THR A 24 -22.91 7.69 6.12
N TYR A 25 -22.40 8.78 5.54
CA TYR A 25 -21.76 8.76 4.24
C TYR A 25 -20.50 7.89 4.22
N LEU A 26 -19.61 8.06 5.21
CA LEU A 26 -18.36 7.30 5.29
C LEU A 26 -18.60 5.79 5.44
N VAL A 27 -19.62 5.39 6.18
CA VAL A 27 -20.01 3.97 6.30
C VAL A 27 -20.58 3.46 4.98
N GLY A 28 -21.56 4.17 4.41
CA GLY A 28 -22.31 3.68 3.25
C GLY A 28 -21.55 3.75 1.93
N ALA A 29 -20.91 4.89 1.64
CA ALA A 29 -20.28 5.17 0.34
C ALA A 29 -18.79 4.82 0.30
N CYS A 30 -18.09 4.93 1.43
CA CYS A 30 -16.66 4.65 1.52
C CYS A 30 -16.35 3.27 2.13
N GLY A 31 -17.34 2.54 2.65
CA GLY A 31 -17.16 1.20 3.20
C GLY A 31 -16.39 1.15 4.53
N LEU A 32 -16.34 2.25 5.28
CA LEU A 32 -15.66 2.29 6.58
C LEU A 32 -16.52 1.61 7.67
N SER A 33 -15.85 1.06 8.69
CA SER A 33 -16.53 0.63 9.90
C SER A 33 -17.16 1.82 10.63
N GLN A 34 -18.18 1.57 11.47
CA GLN A 34 -18.83 2.63 12.25
C GLN A 34 -17.83 3.38 13.15
N VAL A 35 -16.85 2.68 13.71
CA VAL A 35 -15.82 3.25 14.58
C VAL A 35 -14.86 4.14 13.78
N ASP A 36 -14.40 3.64 12.63
CA ASP A 36 -13.51 4.39 11.74
C ASP A 36 -14.19 5.62 11.16
N ALA A 37 -15.46 5.50 10.75
CA ALA A 37 -16.25 6.61 10.24
C ALA A 37 -16.42 7.72 11.29
N ILE A 38 -16.66 7.36 12.56
CA ILE A 38 -16.73 8.34 13.65
C ILE A 38 -15.39 9.06 13.82
N SER A 39 -14.28 8.32 13.82
CA SER A 39 -12.94 8.89 13.92
C SER A 39 -12.61 9.83 12.75
N ALA A 40 -12.86 9.36 11.52
CA ALA A 40 -12.65 10.12 10.29
C ALA A 40 -13.50 11.40 10.23
N SER A 41 -14.76 11.34 10.69
CA SER A 41 -15.67 12.51 10.73
C SER A 41 -15.19 13.63 11.66
N LYS A 42 -14.25 13.36 12.58
CA LYS A 42 -13.62 14.43 13.37
C LYS A 42 -12.63 15.24 12.54
N LYS A 43 -12.05 14.65 11.50
CA LYS A 43 -11.04 15.27 10.62
C LYS A 43 -11.65 15.94 9.39
N VAL A 44 -12.85 15.52 8.99
CA VAL A 44 -13.56 16.05 7.82
C VAL A 44 -15.06 16.16 8.11
N GLN A 45 -15.68 17.23 7.64
CA GLN A 45 -17.14 17.42 7.70
C GLN A 45 -17.61 18.04 6.38
N PHE A 46 -18.71 17.53 5.85
CA PHE A 46 -19.36 18.09 4.67
C PHE A 46 -20.88 17.88 4.74
N LYS A 47 -21.63 18.73 4.04
CA LYS A 47 -23.10 18.73 4.10
C LYS A 47 -23.76 18.06 2.89
N ASN A 48 -22.99 17.80 1.82
CA ASN A 48 -23.48 17.17 0.60
C ASN A 48 -22.51 16.08 0.14
N SER A 49 -23.00 15.18 -0.71
CA SER A 49 -22.23 14.06 -1.26
C SER A 49 -21.57 14.37 -2.59
N THR A 50 -21.86 15.50 -3.24
CA THR A 50 -21.41 15.79 -4.60
C THR A 50 -19.88 15.81 -4.72
N GLY A 51 -19.19 16.58 -3.88
CA GLY A 51 -17.72 16.64 -3.88
C GLY A 51 -17.06 15.29 -3.56
N PRO A 52 -17.41 14.66 -2.42
CA PRO A 52 -16.93 13.33 -2.08
C PRO A 52 -17.18 12.28 -3.18
N ASN A 53 -18.36 12.28 -3.81
CA ASN A 53 -18.67 11.35 -4.90
C ASN A 53 -17.77 11.56 -6.11
N SER A 54 -17.46 12.80 -6.48
CA SER A 54 -16.52 13.10 -7.57
C SER A 54 -15.12 12.56 -7.26
N VAL A 55 -14.66 12.67 -6.01
CA VAL A 55 -13.36 12.11 -5.58
C VAL A 55 -13.37 10.59 -5.69
N LEU A 56 -14.39 9.91 -5.18
CA LEU A 56 -14.49 8.45 -5.25
C LEU A 56 -14.60 7.96 -6.71
N ALA A 57 -15.37 8.66 -7.55
CA ALA A 57 -15.52 8.32 -8.96
C ALA A 57 -14.19 8.46 -9.72
N LEU A 58 -13.43 9.53 -9.45
CA LEU A 58 -12.11 9.74 -10.04
C LEU A 58 -11.12 8.63 -9.63
N LEU A 59 -11.06 8.28 -8.35
CA LEU A 59 -10.17 7.21 -7.89
C LEU A 59 -10.51 5.88 -8.60
N ARG A 60 -11.79 5.54 -8.69
CA ARG A 60 -12.25 4.32 -9.38
C ARG A 60 -11.94 4.35 -10.88
N SER A 61 -12.15 5.47 -11.57
CA SER A 61 -11.85 5.58 -13.00
C SER A 61 -10.35 5.44 -13.31
N HIS A 62 -9.49 5.70 -12.32
CA HIS A 62 -8.05 5.48 -12.41
C HIS A 62 -7.58 4.13 -11.84
N GLY A 63 -8.50 3.19 -11.61
CA GLY A 63 -8.17 1.79 -11.27
C GLY A 63 -7.96 1.52 -9.78
N PHE A 64 -8.35 2.46 -8.90
CA PHE A 64 -8.32 2.20 -7.46
C PHE A 64 -9.50 1.32 -7.07
N ARG A 65 -9.21 0.22 -6.37
CA ARG A 65 -10.23 -0.69 -5.83
C ARG A 65 -10.89 -0.07 -4.60
N ASP A 66 -12.15 -0.42 -4.35
CA ASP A 66 -12.91 0.07 -3.19
C ASP A 66 -12.19 -0.19 -1.85
N ILE A 67 -11.51 -1.33 -1.72
CA ILE A 67 -10.73 -1.65 -0.52
C ILE A 67 -9.58 -0.64 -0.27
N HIS A 68 -8.85 -0.25 -1.32
CA HIS A 68 -7.78 0.74 -1.20
C HIS A 68 -8.36 2.13 -0.93
N ILE A 69 -9.46 2.48 -1.60
CA ILE A 69 -10.16 3.74 -1.38
C ILE A 69 -10.60 3.85 0.08
N ALA A 70 -11.25 2.82 0.64
CA ALA A 70 -11.67 2.80 2.04
C ALA A 70 -10.50 3.06 3.00
N GLN A 71 -9.37 2.38 2.76
CA GLN A 71 -8.16 2.54 3.56
C GLN A 71 -7.54 3.95 3.45
N ILE A 72 -7.47 4.52 2.24
CA ILE A 72 -6.97 5.88 2.01
C ILE A 72 -7.89 6.91 2.70
N ILE A 73 -9.20 6.76 2.56
CA ILE A 73 -10.17 7.67 3.21
C ILE A 73 -10.12 7.56 4.73
N GLN A 74 -9.91 6.36 5.28
CA GLN A 74 -9.71 6.18 6.73
C GLN A 74 -8.48 6.95 7.24
N LYS A 75 -7.35 6.87 6.53
CA LYS A 75 -6.10 7.56 6.91
C LYS A 75 -6.19 9.07 6.70
N THR A 76 -6.70 9.49 5.55
CA THR A 76 -6.83 10.89 5.12
C THR A 76 -8.24 11.24 4.64
N PRO A 77 -9.18 11.46 5.58
CA PRO A 77 -10.56 11.81 5.24
C PRO A 77 -10.70 13.14 4.50
N LYS A 78 -9.71 14.05 4.66
CA LYS A 78 -9.66 15.35 3.99
C LYS A 78 -9.60 15.24 2.47
N LEU A 79 -9.19 14.09 1.93
CA LEU A 79 -9.20 13.86 0.48
C LEU A 79 -10.62 14.01 -0.10
N LEU A 80 -11.68 13.71 0.66
CA LEU A 80 -13.07 13.81 0.19
C LEU A 80 -13.54 15.24 -0.06
N ILE A 81 -12.87 16.25 0.49
CA ILE A 81 -13.22 17.66 0.32
C ILE A 81 -12.28 18.39 -0.65
N CYS A 82 -11.32 17.68 -1.26
CA CYS A 82 -10.46 18.26 -2.28
C CYS A 82 -11.22 18.40 -3.61
N ASN A 83 -10.68 19.22 -4.52
CA ASN A 83 -11.25 19.33 -5.85
C ASN A 83 -10.74 18.16 -6.72
N ALA A 84 -11.62 17.21 -7.04
CA ALA A 84 -11.26 16.03 -7.82
C ALA A 84 -10.53 16.40 -9.13
N GLU A 85 -11.13 17.26 -9.95
CA GLU A 85 -10.59 17.63 -11.27
C GLU A 85 -9.38 18.56 -11.21
N LYS A 86 -9.37 19.54 -10.31
CA LYS A 86 -8.32 20.58 -10.29
C LYS A 86 -7.10 20.20 -9.45
N THR A 87 -7.28 19.37 -8.42
CA THR A 87 -6.18 19.03 -7.50
C THR A 87 -5.77 17.57 -7.54
N LEU A 88 -6.71 16.63 -7.60
CA LEU A 88 -6.38 15.22 -7.48
C LEU A 88 -6.00 14.59 -8.83
N LYS A 89 -6.80 14.87 -9.87
CA LYS A 89 -6.59 14.35 -11.22
C LYS A 89 -5.20 14.68 -11.79
N PRO A 90 -4.69 15.93 -11.73
CA PRO A 90 -3.35 16.22 -12.26
C PRO A 90 -2.25 15.43 -11.57
N LYS A 91 -2.39 15.15 -10.26
CA LYS A 91 -1.43 14.33 -9.51
C LYS A 91 -1.47 12.87 -9.96
N ILE A 92 -2.67 12.31 -10.10
CA ILE A 92 -2.84 10.92 -10.56
C ILE A 92 -2.27 10.77 -11.98
N GLU A 93 -2.60 11.68 -12.90
CA GLU A 93 -2.11 11.66 -14.27
C GLU A 93 -0.58 11.83 -14.33
N PHE A 94 -0.02 12.71 -13.51
CA PHE A 94 1.43 12.84 -13.38
C PHE A 94 2.09 11.53 -12.96
N PHE A 95 1.63 10.89 -11.88
CA PHE A 95 2.20 9.61 -11.42
C PHE A 95 2.03 8.48 -12.45
N ARG A 96 0.91 8.45 -13.17
CA ARG A 96 0.71 7.51 -14.28
C ARG A 96 1.65 7.76 -15.45
N SER A 97 2.05 9.01 -15.71
CA SER A 97 3.04 9.32 -16.76
C SER A 97 4.43 8.72 -16.48
N PHE A 98 4.74 8.37 -15.23
CA PHE A 98 5.95 7.62 -14.86
C PHE A 98 5.81 6.09 -15.00
N GLY A 99 4.61 5.60 -15.36
CA GLY A 99 4.33 4.18 -15.56
C GLY A 99 3.62 3.50 -14.38
N LEU A 100 3.14 4.24 -13.37
CA LEU A 100 2.40 3.63 -12.25
C LEU A 100 1.03 3.16 -12.73
N SER A 101 0.70 1.90 -12.44
CA SER A 101 -0.68 1.43 -12.58
C SER A 101 -1.56 2.01 -11.47
N GLY A 102 -2.89 1.92 -11.65
CA GLY A 102 -3.84 2.32 -10.61
C GLY A 102 -3.59 1.63 -9.27
N PRO A 103 -3.44 0.29 -9.24
CA PRO A 103 -3.06 -0.45 -8.04
C PRO A 103 -1.73 0.01 -7.41
N ASP A 104 -0.65 0.17 -8.21
CA ASP A 104 0.66 0.60 -7.67
C ASP A 104 0.55 1.98 -7.01
N LEU A 105 -0.15 2.90 -7.66
CA LEU A 105 -0.38 4.23 -7.11
C LEU A 105 -1.25 4.17 -5.85
N ALA A 106 -2.23 3.28 -5.80
CA ALA A 106 -3.05 3.09 -4.61
C ALA A 106 -2.22 2.58 -3.41
N ASP A 107 -1.28 1.67 -3.64
CA ASP A 107 -0.38 1.17 -2.61
C ASP A 107 0.58 2.26 -2.10
N ILE A 108 1.11 3.09 -3.01
CA ILE A 108 1.93 4.26 -2.68
C ILE A 108 1.15 5.26 -1.82
N VAL A 109 -0.06 5.61 -2.24
CA VAL A 109 -0.92 6.56 -1.51
C VAL A 109 -1.38 5.98 -0.18
N TYR A 110 -1.59 4.67 -0.09
CA TYR A 110 -1.89 4.00 1.17
C TYR A 110 -0.70 4.07 2.13
N ALA A 111 0.52 3.85 1.64
CA ALA A 111 1.75 3.93 2.43
C ALA A 111 1.99 5.36 2.92
N ASP A 112 1.75 6.35 2.06
CA ASP A 112 1.92 7.76 2.39
C ASP A 112 0.84 8.66 1.74
N PRO A 113 -0.29 8.86 2.44
CA PRO A 113 -1.37 9.67 1.91
C PRO A 113 -1.02 11.15 1.73
N TYR A 114 0.03 11.64 2.40
CA TYR A 114 0.47 13.04 2.31
C TYR A 114 0.98 13.40 0.91
N ILE A 115 1.31 12.41 0.07
CA ILE A 115 1.67 12.64 -1.33
C ILE A 115 0.55 13.35 -2.12
N PHE A 116 -0.72 13.14 -1.75
CA PHE A 116 -1.85 13.85 -2.32
C PHE A 116 -2.17 15.17 -1.62
N GLU A 117 -1.56 15.46 -0.47
CA GLU A 117 -1.60 16.78 0.16
C GLU A 117 -0.48 17.70 -0.39
N ALA A 118 0.68 17.12 -0.73
CA ALA A 118 1.83 17.81 -1.30
C ALA A 118 1.51 18.51 -2.63
N SER A 119 2.05 19.72 -2.84
CA SER A 119 1.88 20.44 -4.11
C SER A 119 2.64 19.72 -5.23
N LEU A 120 1.96 19.45 -6.34
CA LEU A 120 2.58 18.83 -7.50
C LEU A 120 3.73 19.71 -8.04
N GLU A 121 3.42 20.98 -8.34
CA GLU A 121 4.34 21.92 -8.97
C GLU A 121 5.39 22.47 -8.01
N LYS A 122 5.02 22.71 -6.75
CA LYS A 122 5.92 23.37 -5.78
C LYS A 122 6.76 22.40 -4.96
N GLN A 123 6.43 21.10 -4.97
CA GLN A 123 7.08 20.12 -4.10
C GLN A 123 7.45 18.84 -4.85
N ILE A 124 6.48 18.10 -5.39
CA ILE A 124 6.74 16.77 -5.97
C ILE A 124 7.67 16.88 -7.19
N ILE A 125 7.36 17.76 -8.15
CA ILE A 125 8.18 17.96 -9.35
C ILE A 125 9.60 18.45 -9.00
N PRO A 126 9.79 19.52 -8.19
CA PRO A 126 11.12 19.95 -7.77
C PRO A 126 11.94 18.86 -7.09
N THR A 127 11.32 18.03 -6.23
CA THR A 127 12.01 16.93 -5.56
C THR A 127 12.45 15.84 -6.53
N ILE A 128 11.61 15.48 -7.51
CA ILE A 128 12.00 14.53 -8.56
C ILE A 128 13.17 15.09 -9.40
N VAL A 129 13.09 16.37 -9.81
CA VAL A 129 14.15 17.02 -10.60
C VAL A 129 15.48 17.03 -9.83
N TYR A 130 15.43 17.40 -8.55
CA TYR A 130 16.61 17.39 -7.69
C TYR A 130 17.22 15.99 -7.54
N LEU A 131 16.39 14.98 -7.25
CA LEU A 131 16.87 13.60 -7.10
C LEU A 131 17.49 13.06 -8.39
N LYS A 132 16.88 13.37 -9.55
CA LYS A 132 17.46 13.03 -10.85
C LYS A 132 18.81 13.71 -11.09
N ALA A 133 18.94 14.99 -10.72
CA ALA A 133 20.17 15.75 -10.92
C ALA A 133 21.31 15.26 -10.02
N VAL A 134 21.04 15.00 -8.74
CA VAL A 134 22.06 14.63 -7.74
C VAL A 134 22.46 13.16 -7.82
N LEU A 135 21.50 12.27 -8.08
CA LEU A 135 21.71 10.82 -8.06
C LEU A 135 21.71 10.18 -9.45
N HIS A 136 21.62 10.98 -10.51
CA HIS A 136 21.57 10.53 -11.91
C HIS A 136 20.47 9.48 -12.16
N LEU A 137 19.31 9.65 -11.52
CA LEU A 137 18.21 8.69 -11.58
C LEU A 137 17.48 8.71 -12.93
N THR A 138 17.09 7.53 -13.39
CA THR A 138 16.13 7.36 -14.48
C THR A 138 14.68 7.42 -13.97
N ASN A 139 13.69 7.42 -14.88
CA ASN A 139 12.28 7.37 -14.50
C ASN A 139 11.94 6.09 -13.71
N SER A 140 12.50 4.93 -14.08
CA SER A 140 12.27 3.67 -13.35
C SER A 140 12.89 3.71 -11.95
N ASP A 141 14.00 4.41 -11.77
CA ASP A 141 14.59 4.58 -10.45
C ASP A 141 13.71 5.45 -9.55
N VAL A 142 13.17 6.55 -10.07
CA VAL A 142 12.22 7.40 -9.35
C VAL A 142 10.97 6.60 -8.93
N MET A 143 10.50 5.73 -9.81
CA MET A 143 9.37 4.82 -9.52
C MET A 143 9.66 3.85 -8.38
N SER A 144 10.85 3.25 -8.40
CA SER A 144 11.30 2.37 -7.32
C SER A 144 11.39 3.11 -5.99
N LEU A 145 11.84 4.37 -6.01
CA LEU A 145 11.91 5.23 -4.82
C LEU A 145 10.53 5.67 -4.33
N LEU A 146 9.60 6.00 -5.23
CA LEU A 146 8.21 6.32 -4.87
C LEU A 146 7.53 5.14 -4.17
N THR A 147 7.82 3.92 -4.63
CA THR A 147 7.27 2.69 -4.04
C THR A 147 7.91 2.39 -2.68
N ARG A 148 9.24 2.53 -2.58
CA ARG A 148 10.00 2.17 -1.37
C ARG A 148 9.94 3.23 -0.27
N SER A 149 9.87 4.50 -0.64
CA SER A 149 10.01 5.63 0.28
C SER A 149 9.23 6.85 -0.21
N PRO A 150 7.89 6.76 -0.31
CA PRO A 150 7.06 7.87 -0.81
C PRO A 150 7.20 9.15 0.02
N SER A 151 7.48 9.03 1.31
CA SER A 151 7.69 10.18 2.22
C SER A 151 8.88 11.06 1.85
N LEU A 152 9.83 10.56 1.03
CA LEU A 152 10.93 11.36 0.49
C LEU A 152 10.41 12.51 -0.40
N PHE A 153 9.32 12.27 -1.12
CA PHE A 153 8.75 13.22 -2.08
C PHE A 153 7.90 14.30 -1.41
N ASN A 154 7.68 14.18 -0.10
CA ASN A 154 7.05 15.22 0.71
C ASN A 154 8.03 16.26 1.26
N ARG A 155 9.33 16.07 1.04
CA ARG A 155 10.40 16.95 1.53
C ARG A 155 10.69 18.08 0.55
N LYS A 156 11.13 19.22 1.07
CA LYS A 156 11.60 20.34 0.25
C LYS A 156 13.11 20.17 -0.05
N PRO A 157 13.54 20.15 -1.32
CA PRO A 157 14.90 19.77 -1.69
C PRO A 157 16.00 20.58 -1.01
N HIS A 158 15.89 21.91 -1.01
CA HIS A 158 16.94 22.81 -0.53
C HIS A 158 16.99 22.98 0.99
N TYR A 159 16.03 22.41 1.73
CA TYR A 159 15.95 22.54 3.19
C TYR A 159 16.04 21.19 3.90
N ASP A 160 15.43 20.14 3.33
CA ASP A 160 15.17 18.88 4.02
C ASP A 160 15.98 17.70 3.50
N LEU A 161 16.70 17.86 2.37
CA LEU A 161 17.51 16.82 1.74
C LEU A 161 18.99 17.20 1.77
N PRO A 162 19.87 16.40 2.40
CA PRO A 162 21.30 16.64 2.35
C PRO A 162 21.85 16.46 0.91
N PRO A 163 22.97 17.10 0.57
CA PRO A 163 23.57 16.99 -0.78
C PRO A 163 24.01 15.57 -1.13
N ASP A 164 24.43 14.79 -0.13
CA ASP A 164 24.78 13.38 -0.30
C ASP A 164 23.57 12.50 0.04
N MET A 165 22.94 11.98 -1.00
CA MET A 165 21.84 11.02 -0.91
C MET A 165 22.24 9.65 -1.47
N SER A 166 23.54 9.38 -1.64
CA SER A 166 24.05 8.13 -2.22
C SER A 166 23.63 6.89 -1.42
N PHE A 167 23.34 7.05 -0.12
CA PHE A 167 22.78 5.98 0.72
C PHE A 167 21.44 5.45 0.20
N LEU A 168 20.64 6.27 -0.49
CA LEU A 168 19.40 5.81 -1.14
C LEU A 168 19.69 4.82 -2.27
N LEU A 169 20.87 4.87 -2.90
CA LEU A 169 21.30 3.95 -3.94
C LEU A 169 21.86 2.64 -3.39
N LYS A 170 22.35 2.60 -2.14
CA LYS A 170 22.95 1.39 -1.54
C LYS A 170 21.94 0.25 -1.39
N GLU A 171 20.66 0.58 -1.33
CA GLU A 171 19.54 -0.37 -1.24
C GLU A 171 19.06 -0.89 -2.60
N ARG A 172 19.57 -0.31 -3.70
CA ARG A 172 19.32 -0.73 -5.10
C ARG A 172 19.69 -2.21 -5.31
N SER A 173 20.71 -2.69 -4.62
CA SER A 173 21.22 -4.07 -4.74
C SER A 173 20.41 -5.12 -3.96
N ASN A 174 19.61 -4.70 -2.96
CA ASN A 174 18.81 -5.63 -2.14
C ASN A 174 17.36 -5.79 -2.63
N SER A 175 16.93 -5.01 -3.63
CA SER A 175 15.54 -4.95 -4.07
C SER A 175 15.21 -5.86 -5.26
N ILE A 176 16.22 -6.40 -5.95
CA ILE A 176 16.00 -7.44 -6.99
C ILE A 176 15.70 -8.82 -6.35
N GLY A 177 15.93 -8.98 -5.04
CA GLY A 177 15.68 -10.23 -4.29
C GLY A 177 14.56 -10.17 -3.25
N ARG A 178 13.71 -9.12 -3.25
CA ARG A 178 12.54 -9.05 -2.37
C ARG A 178 11.25 -9.10 -3.17
N GLU A 179 10.91 -10.32 -3.54
CA GLU A 179 9.54 -10.75 -3.76
C GLU A 179 8.66 -10.24 -2.60
N MET A 180 7.64 -9.45 -2.93
CA MET A 180 6.73 -8.84 -1.97
C MET A 180 5.75 -9.90 -1.45
N THR A 181 6.07 -10.52 -0.31
CA THR A 181 5.11 -11.32 0.46
C THR A 181 4.55 -10.50 1.60
N TRP A 182 3.28 -10.08 1.50
CA TRP A 182 2.41 -9.91 2.67
C TRP A 182 1.13 -10.70 2.43
N GLY A 183 0.88 -11.67 3.31
CA GLY A 183 0.10 -12.86 3.01
C GLY A 183 -1.41 -12.66 2.78
N ARG A 184 -1.93 -13.42 1.81
CA ARG A 184 -3.17 -14.20 1.96
C ARG A 184 -3.13 -15.37 0.97
N GLN A 185 -3.31 -16.59 1.48
CA GLN A 185 -3.39 -17.80 0.67
C GLN A 185 -4.49 -17.66 -0.40
N GLN A 186 -4.11 -17.85 -1.66
CA GLN A 186 -4.96 -18.37 -2.71
C GLN A 186 -4.16 -19.46 -3.42
N THR A 187 -4.57 -20.71 -3.19
CA THR A 187 -4.07 -21.87 -3.92
C THR A 187 -4.46 -21.76 -5.38
N PHE A 188 -3.49 -21.52 -6.25
CA PHE A 188 -3.56 -21.95 -7.64
C PHE A 188 -2.50 -23.02 -7.84
N ASN A 189 -2.96 -24.25 -8.07
CA ASN A 189 -2.19 -25.28 -8.75
C ASN A 189 -1.61 -24.64 -10.00
N THR A 190 -0.28 -24.65 -10.17
CA THR A 190 0.45 -24.90 -11.42
C THR A 190 1.94 -24.68 -11.16
N THR A 191 2.70 -25.78 -11.22
CA THR A 191 4.11 -25.87 -11.58
C THR A 191 5.07 -24.88 -10.91
N ILE A 192 5.48 -25.20 -9.68
CA ILE A 192 6.69 -24.64 -9.09
C ILE A 192 7.88 -25.23 -9.87
N ASN A 193 8.44 -24.45 -10.79
CA ASN A 193 9.80 -24.68 -11.27
C ASN A 193 10.73 -24.42 -10.09
N ILE A 194 11.07 -25.47 -9.33
CA ILE A 194 12.15 -25.43 -8.33
C ILE A 194 13.46 -25.36 -9.11
N VAL A 195 13.80 -24.19 -9.63
CA VAL A 195 15.13 -23.95 -10.22
C VAL A 195 15.64 -22.60 -9.75
N GLN A 196 15.86 -22.46 -8.45
CA GLN A 196 16.87 -21.56 -7.92
C GLN A 196 17.49 -22.17 -6.67
N GLY A 197 18.72 -22.69 -6.80
CA GLY A 197 19.65 -22.77 -5.67
C GLY A 197 20.28 -24.12 -5.38
N VAL A 198 21.28 -24.50 -6.18
CA VAL A 198 22.52 -25.06 -5.60
C VAL A 198 23.67 -24.26 -6.21
N ARG A 199 24.20 -23.31 -5.44
CA ARG A 199 25.37 -22.50 -5.79
C ARG A 199 26.63 -23.28 -5.40
N LEU A 200 27.32 -23.89 -6.37
CA LEU A 200 28.68 -24.41 -6.15
C LEU A 200 29.70 -23.32 -6.53
N TRP A 201 30.23 -22.62 -5.52
CA TRP A 201 31.17 -21.49 -5.69
C TRP A 201 32.61 -21.89 -6.09
N PHE A 202 32.87 -23.14 -6.49
CA PHE A 202 34.24 -23.67 -6.52
C PHE A 202 34.87 -23.97 -7.89
N LEU A 203 34.25 -23.66 -9.04
CA LEU A 203 34.91 -23.87 -10.35
C LEU A 203 34.59 -22.77 -11.38
N PRO A 204 35.59 -21.99 -11.87
CA PRO A 204 35.41 -21.11 -13.02
C PRO A 204 35.48 -21.90 -14.34
N GLY A 205 34.42 -21.85 -15.16
CA GLY A 205 34.47 -22.27 -16.58
C GLY A 205 33.47 -23.31 -17.08
N VAL A 206 32.40 -23.64 -16.37
CA VAL A 206 31.37 -24.60 -16.86
C VAL A 206 30.08 -23.89 -17.25
N LEU A 207 29.59 -24.17 -18.46
CA LEU A 207 28.30 -23.70 -19.00
C LEU A 207 27.15 -24.47 -18.32
N GLU A 208 26.11 -23.78 -17.89
CA GLU A 208 24.96 -24.36 -17.18
C GLU A 208 24.19 -25.36 -18.06
N ILE A 209 23.99 -26.59 -17.58
CA ILE A 209 23.07 -27.57 -18.18
C ILE A 209 21.94 -27.85 -17.18
N PRO A 210 20.69 -27.45 -17.45
CA PRO A 210 19.58 -27.74 -16.56
C PRO A 210 19.17 -29.22 -16.66
N ILE A 211 19.15 -29.91 -15.52
CA ILE A 211 18.60 -31.27 -15.42
C ILE A 211 17.16 -31.15 -14.94
N MET A 212 16.21 -31.59 -15.78
CA MET A 212 14.78 -31.60 -15.48
C MET A 212 14.42 -32.93 -14.81
N LEU A 213 14.00 -32.90 -13.56
CA LEU A 213 13.44 -34.05 -12.85
C LEU A 213 11.91 -33.89 -12.80
N THR A 214 11.18 -34.81 -13.43
CA THR A 214 9.71 -34.87 -13.38
C THR A 214 9.28 -35.79 -12.24
N PRO A 215 8.70 -35.28 -11.14
CA PRO A 215 8.13 -36.14 -10.11
C PRO A 215 6.82 -36.78 -10.61
N GLU A 216 6.65 -38.07 -10.33
CA GLU A 216 5.43 -38.81 -10.63
C GLU A 216 4.22 -38.23 -9.86
N PRO A 217 3.01 -38.21 -10.44
CA PRO A 217 1.83 -37.62 -9.82
C PRO A 217 1.49 -38.31 -8.48
N GLY A 218 1.52 -37.54 -7.38
CA GLY A 218 1.16 -38.01 -6.03
C GLY A 218 2.33 -38.23 -5.07
N ALA A 219 3.58 -37.96 -5.48
CA ALA A 219 4.72 -37.98 -4.58
C ALA A 219 4.72 -36.75 -3.65
N ASP A 220 4.59 -36.99 -2.34
CA ASP A 220 4.72 -35.96 -1.31
C ASP A 220 6.22 -35.66 -1.07
N VAL A 221 6.65 -34.47 -1.50
CA VAL A 221 8.05 -34.02 -1.45
C VAL A 221 8.52 -33.63 -0.05
N ASP A 222 7.60 -33.54 0.92
CA ASP A 222 7.87 -33.16 2.30
C ASP A 222 7.79 -34.33 3.30
N LEU A 223 7.71 -35.57 2.80
CA LEU A 223 7.79 -36.76 3.65
C LEU A 223 9.11 -36.80 4.42
N LYS A 224 9.00 -36.64 5.75
CA LYS A 224 10.09 -36.76 6.72
C LYS A 224 10.07 -38.16 7.32
N ASN A 225 11.25 -38.76 7.47
CA ASN A 225 11.37 -40.01 8.23
C ASN A 225 11.21 -39.75 9.74
N ASP A 226 11.17 -40.81 10.56
CA ASP A 226 11.04 -40.72 12.03
C ASP A 226 12.19 -39.93 12.70
N GLY A 227 13.27 -39.66 11.96
CA GLY A 227 14.38 -38.80 12.36
C GLY A 227 14.27 -37.34 11.88
N GLY A 228 13.15 -36.94 11.26
CA GLY A 228 12.88 -35.57 10.81
C GLY A 228 13.53 -35.17 9.47
N HIS A 229 14.19 -36.07 8.77
CA HIS A 229 14.90 -35.77 7.52
C HIS A 229 14.01 -36.04 6.30
N SER A 230 13.95 -35.09 5.36
CA SER A 230 13.27 -35.27 4.08
C SER A 230 14.13 -36.06 3.10
N ALA A 231 13.52 -36.58 2.03
CA ALA A 231 14.22 -37.27 0.95
C ALA A 231 15.37 -36.42 0.35
N LEU A 232 15.21 -35.10 0.31
CA LEU A 232 16.25 -34.13 -0.10
C LEU A 232 17.48 -34.13 0.82
N HIS A 233 17.30 -34.31 2.14
CA HIS A 233 18.42 -34.43 3.08
C HIS A 233 19.25 -35.69 2.84
N TYR A 234 18.60 -36.80 2.44
CA TYR A 234 19.30 -38.05 2.15
C TYR A 234 20.14 -37.95 0.87
N ALA A 235 19.57 -37.37 -0.19
CA ALA A 235 20.25 -37.17 -1.47
C ALA A 235 21.50 -36.30 -1.34
N ALA A 236 21.44 -35.20 -0.56
CA ALA A 236 22.59 -34.33 -0.32
C ALA A 236 23.72 -35.02 0.46
N SER A 237 23.42 -36.04 1.27
CA SER A 237 24.44 -36.77 2.05
C SER A 237 25.24 -37.80 1.23
N LYS A 238 24.77 -38.14 0.03
CA LYS A 238 25.36 -39.21 -0.80
C LYS A 238 26.24 -38.73 -1.95
N GLY A 239 26.34 -37.43 -2.18
CA GLY A 239 27.22 -36.81 -3.19
C GLY A 239 26.59 -36.80 -4.56
#